data_AF-A0A2G9RV98-F1
#
_entry.id   AF-A0A2G9RV98-F1
#
_cell.length_a   1.000
_cell.length_b   1.000
_cell.length_c   1.000
_cell.angle_alpha   90.00
_cell.angle_beta   90.00
_cell.angle_gamma   90.00
#
_symmetry.space_group_name_H-M   'P 1'
#
loop_
_entity.id
_entity.type
_entity.pdbx_description
1 polymer ?
#
loop_
_entity_poly.entity_id
_entity_poly.type
_entity_poly.pdbx_seq_one_letter_code
_entity_poly.pdbx_strand_id
1 'polypeptide(L)'
;KITFNATGTTNVTLSWDEPTNETDVTYEVNYWNTSSTFTVQTKKAVVTLQNLKSGTKYSVDAVRVGAGGSNNGHFVGSVFTKPMPVKSLWGSFSSADSISLFWTKPDGYQSTYSYRVQTNITSPSTLISNIKVTNETATIPNLTPGETYSFTVFTTAADNVTKSDPVSLPTFT
;
A
#
# COMPACT_ATOMS: atom_id res chain seq x y z
N LYS A 1 -7.96 -16.75 -13.56
CA LYS A 1 -8.00 -15.29 -13.22
C LYS A 1 -6.72 -14.92 -12.49
N ILE A 2 -6.18 -13.70 -12.63
CA ILE A 2 -5.03 -13.26 -11.81
C ILE A 2 -5.49 -12.87 -10.40
N THR A 3 -4.72 -13.28 -9.40
CA THR A 3 -4.94 -12.96 -7.99
C THR A 3 -3.68 -12.35 -7.40
N PHE A 4 -3.81 -11.22 -6.70
CA PHE A 4 -2.71 -10.56 -6.00
C PHE A 4 -2.72 -11.01 -4.53
N ASN A 5 -1.83 -11.96 -4.20
CA ASN A 5 -1.82 -12.65 -2.90
C ASN A 5 -1.21 -11.79 -1.79
N ALA A 6 -0.12 -11.09 -2.11
CA ALA A 6 0.58 -10.24 -1.17
C ALA A 6 1.13 -9.01 -1.88
N THR A 7 1.01 -7.86 -1.24
CA THR A 7 1.46 -6.57 -1.77
C THR A 7 2.34 -5.88 -0.75
N GLY A 8 3.63 -5.76 -1.07
CA GLY A 8 4.63 -5.04 -0.29
C GLY A 8 4.94 -3.67 -0.88
N THR A 9 5.98 -3.02 -0.36
CA THR A 9 6.45 -1.72 -0.85
C THR A 9 7.29 -1.86 -2.11
N THR A 10 8.04 -2.95 -2.26
CA THR A 10 8.94 -3.19 -3.41
C THR A 10 8.69 -4.52 -4.09
N ASN A 11 7.68 -5.26 -3.67
CA ASN A 11 7.34 -6.55 -4.24
C ASN A 11 5.83 -6.81 -4.24
N VAL A 12 5.43 -7.70 -5.14
CA VAL A 12 4.06 -8.20 -5.24
C VAL A 12 4.12 -9.68 -5.57
N THR A 13 3.43 -10.51 -4.78
CA THR A 13 3.21 -11.91 -5.10
C THR A 13 1.83 -12.07 -5.73
N LEU A 14 1.79 -12.70 -6.90
CA LEU A 14 0.56 -12.95 -7.64
C LEU A 14 0.53 -14.39 -8.16
N SER A 15 -0.67 -14.91 -8.36
CA SER A 15 -0.92 -16.26 -8.86
C SER A 15 -2.10 -16.29 -9.81
N TRP A 16 -2.25 -17.41 -10.50
CA TRP A 16 -3.36 -17.70 -11.40
C TRP A 16 -3.66 -19.20 -11.36
N ASP A 17 -4.76 -19.59 -11.98
CA ASP A 17 -5.20 -20.99 -12.01
C ASP A 17 -4.26 -21.82 -12.88
N GLU A 18 -3.78 -22.95 -12.35
CA GLU A 18 -2.89 -23.86 -13.07
C GLU A 18 -3.68 -24.69 -14.10
N PRO A 19 -3.16 -24.90 -15.33
CA PRO A 19 -3.80 -25.73 -16.33
C PRO A 19 -3.76 -27.20 -15.89
N THR A 20 -4.92 -27.86 -15.98
CA THR A 20 -5.04 -29.28 -15.64
C THR A 20 -4.41 -30.14 -16.75
N ASN A 21 -3.57 -31.10 -16.38
CA ASN A 21 -2.99 -32.14 -17.27
C ASN A 21 -1.95 -31.66 -18.29
N GLU A 22 -1.27 -30.54 -18.06
CA GLU A 22 -0.23 -30.06 -18.97
C GLU A 22 1.14 -30.05 -18.28
N THR A 23 2.13 -30.65 -18.92
CA THR A 23 3.52 -30.73 -18.43
C THR A 23 4.40 -29.75 -19.19
N ASP A 24 5.49 -29.30 -18.56
CA ASP A 24 6.45 -28.32 -19.11
C ASP A 24 5.84 -26.97 -19.54
N VAL A 25 4.89 -26.49 -18.75
CA VAL A 25 4.34 -25.14 -18.93
C VAL A 25 5.32 -24.09 -18.41
N THR A 26 5.61 -23.09 -19.24
CA THR A 26 6.29 -21.87 -18.81
C THR A 26 5.32 -20.70 -18.91
N TYR A 27 5.41 -19.77 -17.98
CA TYR A 27 4.67 -18.51 -18.03
C TYR A 27 5.65 -17.38 -18.22
N GLU A 28 5.32 -16.47 -19.12
CA GLU A 28 5.98 -15.19 -19.25
C GLU A 28 5.06 -14.12 -18.63
N VAL A 29 5.61 -13.35 -17.69
CA VAL A 29 4.88 -12.33 -16.95
C VAL A 29 5.50 -10.99 -17.27
N ASN A 30 4.76 -10.22 -18.08
CA ASN A 30 5.07 -8.85 -18.44
C ASN A 30 4.39 -7.91 -17.45
N TYR A 31 5.12 -6.94 -16.91
CA TYR A 31 4.56 -5.97 -15.97
C TYR A 31 5.21 -4.61 -16.14
N TRP A 32 4.41 -3.56 -15.97
CA TRP A 32 4.87 -2.21 -16.26
C TRP A 32 4.17 -1.15 -15.40
N ASN A 33 4.86 -0.05 -15.23
CA ASN A 33 4.30 1.21 -14.76
C ASN A 33 4.44 2.27 -15.88
N THR A 34 4.23 3.54 -15.57
CA THR A 34 4.30 4.62 -16.57
C THR A 34 5.71 4.88 -17.12
N SER A 35 6.78 4.38 -16.49
CA SER A 35 8.17 4.68 -16.82
C SER A 35 9.01 3.46 -17.18
N SER A 36 8.55 2.26 -16.87
CA SER A 36 9.36 1.04 -16.97
C SER A 36 8.50 -0.18 -17.24
N THR A 37 9.03 -1.07 -18.07
CA THR A 37 8.46 -2.37 -18.40
C THR A 37 9.47 -3.46 -18.06
N PHE A 38 8.98 -4.58 -17.56
CA PHE A 38 9.77 -5.69 -17.08
C PHE A 38 9.12 -7.01 -17.50
N THR A 39 9.94 -8.06 -17.56
CA THR A 39 9.51 -9.41 -17.91
C THR A 39 10.18 -10.42 -16.99
N VAL A 40 9.44 -11.43 -16.55
CA VAL A 40 9.98 -12.58 -15.80
C VAL A 40 9.34 -13.86 -16.30
N GLN A 41 10.10 -14.96 -16.28
CA GLN A 41 9.58 -16.28 -16.62
C GLN A 41 9.53 -17.19 -15.39
N THR A 42 8.51 -18.05 -15.31
CA THR A 42 8.34 -19.01 -14.23
C THR A 42 7.69 -20.30 -14.73
N LYS A 43 8.04 -21.44 -14.13
CA LYS A 43 7.36 -22.72 -14.35
C LYS A 43 6.19 -22.96 -13.37
N LYS A 44 6.01 -22.07 -12.38
CA LYS A 44 4.93 -22.17 -11.38
C LYS A 44 3.82 -21.19 -11.72
N ALA A 45 2.56 -21.53 -11.40
CA ALA A 45 1.41 -20.62 -11.50
C ALA A 45 1.38 -19.53 -10.39
N VAL A 46 2.57 -19.16 -9.90
CA VAL A 46 2.79 -18.13 -8.88
C VAL A 46 4.16 -17.49 -9.13
N VAL A 47 4.23 -16.17 -8.97
CA VAL A 47 5.48 -15.42 -9.10
C VAL A 47 5.49 -14.26 -8.11
N THR A 48 6.68 -13.92 -7.62
CA THR A 48 6.90 -12.68 -6.87
C THR A 48 7.70 -11.71 -7.72
N LEU A 49 7.07 -10.60 -8.09
CA LEU A 49 7.70 -9.47 -8.75
C LEU A 49 8.52 -8.70 -7.70
N GLN A 50 9.77 -8.38 -7.99
CA GLN A 50 10.71 -7.74 -7.07
C GLN A 50 11.18 -6.39 -7.62
N ASN A 51 11.84 -5.59 -6.78
CA ASN A 51 12.45 -4.30 -7.15
C ASN A 51 11.45 -3.28 -7.74
N LEU A 52 10.19 -3.35 -7.27
CA LEU A 52 9.14 -2.41 -7.66
C LEU A 52 9.29 -1.07 -6.92
N LYS A 53 8.79 0.01 -7.51
CA LYS A 53 8.71 1.32 -6.87
C LYS A 53 7.51 1.38 -5.93
N SER A 54 7.70 1.82 -4.70
CA SER A 54 6.63 1.97 -3.70
C SER A 54 5.50 2.91 -4.15
N GLY A 55 4.29 2.66 -3.66
CA GLY A 55 3.09 3.44 -3.96
C GLY A 55 2.73 3.57 -5.44
N THR A 56 3.30 2.73 -6.30
CA THR A 56 3.16 2.83 -7.77
C THR A 56 2.18 1.78 -8.28
N LYS A 57 1.36 2.17 -9.26
CA LYS A 57 0.50 1.24 -9.99
C LYS A 57 1.32 0.42 -10.98
N TYR A 58 1.17 -0.89 -10.92
CA TYR A 58 1.68 -1.81 -11.92
C TYR A 58 0.52 -2.50 -12.63
N SER A 59 0.58 -2.52 -13.96
CA SER A 59 -0.21 -3.42 -14.80
C SER A 59 0.58 -4.70 -15.01
N VAL A 60 -0.10 -5.82 -15.02
CA VAL A 60 0.49 -7.16 -15.18
C VAL A 60 -0.27 -7.89 -16.26
N ASP A 61 0.47 -8.54 -17.15
CA ASP A 61 0.01 -9.47 -18.17
C ASP A 61 0.85 -10.75 -18.07
N ALA A 62 0.24 -11.83 -17.58
CA ALA A 62 0.84 -13.16 -17.57
C ALA A 62 0.28 -13.98 -18.72
N VAL A 63 1.18 -14.44 -19.59
CA VAL A 63 0.88 -15.32 -20.71
C VAL A 63 1.51 -16.69 -20.50
N ARG A 64 0.76 -17.71 -20.88
CA ARG A 64 1.25 -19.07 -20.94
C ARG A 64 2.00 -19.33 -22.24
N VAL A 65 3.21 -19.89 -22.13
CA VAL A 65 4.09 -20.23 -23.24
C VAL A 65 4.25 -21.76 -23.29
N GLY A 66 3.77 -22.38 -24.38
CA GLY A 66 3.84 -23.83 -24.61
C GLY A 66 3.98 -24.17 -26.10
N ALA A 67 4.38 -25.40 -26.41
CA ALA A 67 4.73 -25.89 -27.76
C ALA A 67 3.55 -26.02 -28.75
N GLY A 68 2.41 -25.41 -28.46
CA GLY A 68 1.17 -25.56 -29.22
C GLY A 68 0.38 -24.26 -29.36
N GLY A 69 1.05 -23.13 -29.59
CA GLY A 69 0.54 -21.92 -30.27
C GLY A 69 -0.74 -21.22 -29.78
N SER A 70 -1.44 -21.76 -28.78
CA SER A 70 -2.69 -21.19 -28.28
C SER A 70 -2.42 -20.40 -27.01
N ASN A 71 -2.59 -19.08 -27.10
CA ASN A 71 -2.49 -18.09 -26.01
C ASN A 71 -3.61 -18.24 -24.95
N ASN A 72 -4.06 -19.46 -24.64
CA ASN A 72 -5.24 -19.70 -23.81
C ASN A 72 -5.04 -19.39 -22.31
N GLY A 73 -3.82 -19.17 -21.85
CA GLY A 73 -3.54 -18.66 -20.50
C GLY A 73 -3.16 -17.20 -20.56
N HIS A 74 -4.13 -16.29 -20.63
CA HIS A 74 -3.91 -14.84 -20.59
C HIS A 74 -4.54 -14.27 -19.32
N PHE A 75 -3.71 -13.75 -18.42
CA PHE A 75 -4.14 -13.25 -17.11
C PHE A 75 -3.69 -11.81 -16.90
N VAL A 76 -4.64 -10.89 -16.95
CA VAL A 76 -4.36 -9.45 -16.84
C VAL A 76 -4.93 -8.89 -15.54
N GLY A 77 -4.20 -7.98 -14.91
CA GLY A 77 -4.65 -7.24 -13.73
C GLY A 77 -3.80 -6.02 -13.45
N SER A 78 -4.18 -5.26 -12.42
CA SER A 78 -3.37 -4.16 -11.93
C SER A 78 -3.42 -4.06 -10.42
N VAL A 79 -2.33 -3.60 -9.81
CA VAL A 79 -2.18 -3.48 -8.37
C VAL A 79 -1.32 -2.27 -8.03
N PHE A 80 -1.55 -1.65 -6.88
CA PHE A 80 -0.64 -0.65 -6.32
C PHE A 80 0.27 -1.33 -5.29
N THR A 81 1.58 -1.14 -5.40
CA THR A 81 2.49 -1.45 -4.27
C THR A 81 2.16 -0.55 -3.09
N LYS A 82 2.43 -1.01 -1.86
CA LYS A 82 2.29 -0.16 -0.68
C LYS A 82 3.21 1.05 -0.76
N PRO A 83 2.75 2.27 -0.41
CA PRO A 83 3.65 3.39 -0.21
C PRO A 83 4.49 3.18 1.05
N MET A 84 5.62 3.89 1.16
CA MET A 84 6.39 3.92 2.40
C MET A 84 5.65 4.71 3.50
N PRO A 85 5.82 4.37 4.79
CA PRO A 85 5.25 5.12 5.89
C PRO A 85 5.82 6.53 5.99
N VAL A 86 5.06 7.45 6.58
CA VAL A 86 5.56 8.79 6.94
C VAL A 86 6.78 8.67 7.86
N LYS A 87 7.64 9.68 7.86
CA LYS A 87 8.83 9.71 8.72
C LYS A 87 8.64 10.73 9.82
N SER A 88 9.20 10.46 11.00
CA SER A 88 9.20 11.39 12.15
C SER A 88 7.80 11.93 12.44
N LEU A 89 6.91 11.16 13.08
CA LEU A 89 5.62 11.67 13.54
C LEU A 89 5.79 12.35 14.91
N TRP A 90 5.37 13.61 15.04
CA TRP A 90 5.32 14.32 16.32
C TRP A 90 4.05 15.16 16.44
N GLY A 91 3.76 15.61 17.66
CA GLY A 91 2.60 16.43 17.96
C GLY A 91 2.92 17.55 18.94
N SER A 92 2.14 18.61 18.89
CA SER A 92 2.17 19.72 19.84
C SER A 92 0.74 20.15 20.17
N PHE A 93 0.43 20.37 21.44
CA PHE A 93 -0.87 20.92 21.83
C PHE A 93 -1.06 22.30 21.20
N SER A 94 -2.18 22.45 20.50
CA SER A 94 -2.63 23.74 19.98
C SER A 94 -3.57 24.45 20.96
N SER A 95 -4.26 23.69 21.82
CA SER A 95 -5.10 24.15 22.92
C SER A 95 -5.24 23.03 23.97
N ALA A 96 -6.03 23.24 25.02
CA ALA A 96 -6.34 22.21 26.01
C ALA A 96 -7.11 21.02 25.43
N ASP A 97 -7.85 21.23 24.34
CA ASP A 97 -8.74 20.26 23.69
C ASP A 97 -8.33 19.94 22.24
N SER A 98 -7.10 20.30 21.84
CA SER A 98 -6.63 20.00 20.48
C SER A 98 -5.12 19.80 20.40
N ILE A 99 -4.72 18.92 19.48
CA ILE A 99 -3.33 18.68 19.12
C ILE A 99 -3.10 18.91 17.63
N SER A 100 -1.98 19.52 17.29
CA SER A 100 -1.48 19.59 15.93
C SER A 100 -0.41 18.54 15.73
N LEU A 101 -0.65 17.65 14.78
CA LEU A 101 0.26 16.59 14.36
C LEU A 101 1.05 17.04 13.14
N PHE A 102 2.31 16.62 13.10
CA PHE A 102 3.23 16.90 12.02
C PHE A 102 4.04 15.64 11.71
N TRP A 103 4.37 15.47 10.45
CA TRP A 103 5.26 14.41 10.01
C TRP A 103 6.11 14.90 8.85
N THR A 104 7.07 14.08 8.42
CA THR A 104 7.83 14.31 7.20
C THR A 104 7.42 13.30 6.13
N LYS A 105 7.60 13.71 4.87
CA LYS A 105 7.24 12.90 3.71
C LYS A 105 7.89 11.52 3.76
N PRO A 106 7.19 10.47 3.32
CA PRO A 106 7.78 9.14 3.17
C PRO A 106 8.92 9.17 2.13
N ASP A 107 9.82 8.19 2.22
CA ASP A 107 10.78 7.96 1.13
C ASP A 107 10.05 7.60 -0.16
N GLY A 108 10.55 8.09 -1.30
CA GLY A 108 9.87 7.90 -2.59
C GLY A 108 8.50 8.59 -2.67
N TYR A 109 8.34 9.75 -2.00
CA TYR A 109 7.13 10.56 -2.06
C TYR A 109 6.68 10.84 -3.51
N GLN A 110 5.38 10.68 -3.75
CA GLN A 110 4.74 11.04 -5.00
C GLN A 110 3.67 12.10 -4.73
N SER A 111 3.48 13.04 -5.65
CA SER A 111 2.46 14.11 -5.53
C SER A 111 1.03 13.59 -5.45
N THR A 112 0.81 12.33 -5.85
CA THR A 112 -0.48 11.64 -5.78
C THR A 112 -0.78 11.04 -4.40
N TYR A 113 0.19 11.05 -3.48
CA TYR A 113 -0.01 10.51 -2.14
C TYR A 113 -0.91 11.43 -1.31
N SER A 114 -1.65 10.80 -0.39
CA SER A 114 -2.33 11.50 0.70
C SER A 114 -2.13 10.76 2.02
N TYR A 115 -2.56 11.32 3.13
CA TYR A 115 -2.35 10.75 4.46
C TYR A 115 -3.67 10.44 5.13
N ARG A 116 -3.72 9.30 5.82
CA ARG A 116 -4.85 8.87 6.64
C ARG A 116 -4.44 8.98 8.10
N VAL A 117 -5.11 9.84 8.86
CA VAL A 117 -4.88 10.02 10.30
C VAL A 117 -6.02 9.38 11.06
N GLN A 118 -5.67 8.48 11.97
CA GLN A 118 -6.57 7.80 12.90
C GLN A 118 -6.28 8.28 14.31
N THR A 119 -7.33 8.56 15.07
CA THR A 119 -7.24 8.94 16.47
C THR A 119 -8.03 7.94 17.29
N ASN A 120 -7.38 7.34 18.26
CA ASN A 120 -7.97 6.38 19.16
C ASN A 120 -7.86 6.89 20.60
N ILE A 121 -8.92 6.75 21.39
CA ILE A 121 -8.78 6.75 22.86
C ILE A 121 -8.07 5.45 23.24
N THR A 122 -7.10 5.47 24.14
CA THR A 122 -6.33 4.25 24.48
C THR A 122 -7.05 3.34 25.47
N SER A 123 -7.94 3.89 26.31
CA SER A 123 -8.62 3.16 27.38
C SER A 123 -10.08 3.64 27.52
N PRO A 124 -11.07 2.95 26.92
CA PRO A 124 -10.95 1.78 26.06
C PRO A 124 -10.42 2.13 24.66
N SER A 125 -9.70 1.18 24.03
CA SER A 125 -9.17 1.31 22.66
C SER A 125 -10.29 1.52 21.64
N THR A 126 -10.62 2.78 21.35
CA THR A 126 -11.77 3.14 20.50
C THR A 126 -11.34 4.17 19.46
N LEU A 127 -11.60 3.86 18.18
CA LEU A 127 -11.39 4.80 17.08
C LEU A 127 -12.45 5.91 17.16
N ILE A 128 -12.02 7.13 17.41
CA ILE A 128 -12.90 8.31 17.53
C ILE A 128 -12.82 9.24 16.34
N SER A 129 -11.71 9.22 15.60
CA SER A 129 -11.56 10.04 14.40
C SER A 129 -10.74 9.32 13.34
N ASN A 130 -11.10 9.58 12.10
CA ASN A 130 -10.46 9.02 10.93
C ASN A 130 -10.58 10.11 9.85
N ILE A 131 -9.56 10.95 9.68
CA ILE A 131 -9.50 11.99 8.63
C ILE A 131 -8.47 11.73 7.51
N LYS A 132 -8.75 12.22 6.30
CA LYS A 132 -7.81 12.25 5.18
C LYS A 132 -7.28 13.67 5.01
N VAL A 133 -5.96 13.81 4.87
CA VAL A 133 -5.28 15.09 4.60
C VAL A 133 -4.26 14.92 3.47
N THR A 134 -3.92 16.00 2.77
CA THR A 134 -2.91 16.00 1.70
C THR A 134 -1.59 16.62 2.11
N ASN A 135 -1.60 17.43 3.18
CA ASN A 135 -0.41 18.08 3.73
C ASN A 135 0.21 17.20 4.82
N GLU A 136 1.48 17.44 5.15
CA GLU A 136 2.20 16.73 6.21
C GLU A 136 1.83 17.17 7.64
N THR A 137 0.58 17.60 7.82
CA THR A 137 0.05 18.07 9.10
C THR A 137 -1.45 17.82 9.19
N ALA A 138 -1.92 17.63 10.42
CA ALA A 138 -3.33 17.58 10.75
C ALA A 138 -3.58 18.13 12.16
N THR A 139 -4.62 18.94 12.32
CA THR A 139 -5.10 19.36 13.63
C THR A 139 -6.28 18.47 14.02
N ILE A 140 -6.20 17.88 15.21
CA ILE A 140 -7.25 17.04 15.79
C ILE A 140 -7.94 17.84 16.91
N PRO A 141 -9.17 18.32 16.68
CA PRO A 141 -9.93 19.08 17.68
C PRO A 141 -10.78 18.17 18.57
N ASN A 142 -11.46 18.77 19.55
CA ASN A 142 -12.46 18.14 20.41
C ASN A 142 -11.92 16.94 21.22
N LEU A 143 -10.69 17.06 21.71
CA LEU A 143 -10.09 16.12 22.64
C LEU A 143 -10.51 16.49 24.08
N THR A 144 -10.69 15.48 24.92
CA THR A 144 -11.04 15.66 26.33
C THR A 144 -9.75 15.77 27.15
N PRO A 145 -9.49 16.89 27.86
CA PRO A 145 -8.33 17.01 28.74
C PRO A 145 -8.27 15.88 29.79
N GLY A 146 -7.08 15.38 30.09
CA GLY A 146 -6.86 14.26 31.00
C GLY A 146 -6.98 12.87 30.37
N GLU A 147 -7.46 12.78 29.13
CA GLU A 147 -7.54 11.51 28.39
C GLU A 147 -6.24 11.18 27.65
N THR A 148 -6.04 9.90 27.38
CA THR A 148 -4.89 9.41 26.61
C THR A 148 -5.33 8.99 25.22
N TYR A 149 -4.67 9.55 24.22
CA TYR A 149 -4.95 9.30 22.82
C TYR A 149 -3.75 8.66 22.11
N SER A 150 -4.03 7.87 21.08
CA SER A 150 -3.05 7.35 20.13
C SER A 150 -3.39 7.85 18.73
N PHE A 151 -2.43 8.53 18.12
CA PHE A 151 -2.55 9.06 16.77
C PHE A 151 -1.75 8.20 15.81
N THR A 152 -2.41 7.63 14.80
CA THR A 152 -1.77 6.77 13.81
C THR A 152 -1.90 7.38 12.43
N VAL A 153 -0.78 7.53 11.72
CA VAL A 153 -0.72 8.08 10.37
C VAL A 153 -0.30 7.00 9.38
N PHE A 154 -1.02 6.93 8.26
CA PHE A 154 -0.69 6.09 7.11
C PHE A 154 -0.47 6.97 5.89
N THR A 155 0.54 6.66 5.08
CA THR A 155 0.59 7.13 3.70
C THR A 155 -0.40 6.31 2.87
N THR A 156 -1.10 6.95 1.95
CA THR A 156 -2.03 6.31 1.02
C THR A 156 -1.58 6.56 -0.42
N ALA A 157 -1.62 5.51 -1.25
CA ALA A 157 -1.34 5.64 -2.67
C ALA A 157 -2.47 6.38 -3.40
N ALA A 158 -2.30 6.61 -4.70
CA ALA A 158 -3.26 7.37 -5.53
C ALA A 158 -4.68 6.76 -5.57
N ASP A 159 -4.81 5.45 -5.30
CA ASP A 159 -6.09 4.75 -5.20
C ASP A 159 -6.86 5.05 -3.90
N ASN A 160 -6.24 5.74 -2.93
CA ASN A 160 -6.77 6.01 -1.59
C ASN A 160 -7.15 4.77 -0.76
N VAL A 161 -6.79 3.58 -1.22
CA VAL A 161 -7.12 2.30 -0.59
C VAL A 161 -5.85 1.64 -0.08
N THR A 162 -4.79 1.65 -0.88
CA THR A 162 -3.51 1.02 -0.54
C THR A 162 -2.77 1.89 0.47
N LYS A 163 -2.61 1.38 1.69
CA LYS A 163 -1.95 2.07 2.82
C LYS A 163 -0.53 1.55 3.04
N SER A 164 0.34 2.42 3.53
CA SER A 164 1.62 2.03 4.12
C SER A 164 1.38 1.24 5.41
N ASP A 165 2.48 0.77 6.01
CA ASP A 165 2.47 0.41 7.42
C ASP A 165 2.22 1.67 8.29
N PRO A 166 1.64 1.52 9.49
CA PRO A 166 1.30 2.64 10.37
C PRO A 166 2.52 3.26 11.06
N VAL A 167 2.43 4.56 11.35
CA VAL A 167 3.29 5.24 12.34
C VAL A 167 2.41 5.83 13.42
N SER A 168 2.70 5.51 14.68
CA SER A 168 1.84 5.89 15.82
C SER A 168 2.58 6.76 16.82
N LEU A 169 1.83 7.69 17.43
CA LEU A 169 2.26 8.57 18.51
C LEU A 169 1.25 8.50 19.66
N PRO A 170 1.61 7.97 20.84
CA PRO A 170 0.79 8.08 22.04
C PRO A 170 0.96 9.46 22.68
N THR A 171 -0.10 10.06 23.20
CA THR A 171 -0.06 11.38 23.86
C THR A 171 -1.14 11.51 24.93
N PHE A 172 -0.83 12.25 26.00
CA PHE A 172 -1.76 12.61 27.08
C PHE A 172 -2.18 14.06 26.89
N THR A 173 -3.49 14.34 26.80
CA THR A 173 -4.02 15.72 26.75
C THR A 173 -4.22 16.32 28.13
#